data_AF-A0A2V8HKF7-F1
#
_entry.id   AF-A0A2V8HKF7-F1
#
_cell.length_a   1.000
_cell.length_b   1.000
_cell.length_c   1.000
_cell.angle_alpha   90.00
_cell.angle_beta   90.00
_cell.angle_gamma   90.00
#
_symmetry.space_group_name_H-M   'P 1'
#
loop_
_entity.id
_entity.type
_entity.pdbx_description
1 polymer ?
#
loop_
_entity_poly.entity_id
_entity_poly.type
_entity_poly.pdbx_seq_one_letter_code
_entity_poly.pdbx_strand_id
1 'polypeptide(L)'
;MTLATPQWLPNNTQVIETAVMGERVVRVTANSQRLQQVMDALGINDLTVPVGLDGQVVNVRVPPVVMIRYDHQNGRRSRLFQARTPQLTMPNSIDVQALGEIGLRILGLPPAEAKQFAQAIDWHTTLVVPVPPNASSFREVDIGGHRGVLIQHQPRNQSPTSTIVWSTPERVFALVSIQHVAEVMAMATSVR
;
A
#
# COMPACT_ATOMS: atom_id res chain seq x y z
N MET A 1 2.81 -7.23 20.47
CA MET A 1 3.04 -7.64 19.06
C MET A 1 4.52 -7.93 18.93
N THR A 2 4.91 -9.14 18.53
CA THR A 2 6.33 -9.47 18.28
C THR A 2 6.76 -8.82 16.97
N LEU A 3 7.90 -8.13 16.97
CA LEU A 3 8.43 -7.46 15.78
C LEU A 3 8.83 -8.52 14.74
N ALA A 4 8.27 -8.44 13.52
CA ALA A 4 8.68 -9.32 12.42
C ALA A 4 9.87 -8.70 11.67
N THR A 5 10.87 -9.50 11.31
CA THR A 5 12.04 -9.00 10.57
C THR A 5 12.46 -9.97 9.47
N PRO A 6 13.05 -9.48 8.36
CA PRO A 6 13.64 -10.35 7.34
C PRO A 6 14.72 -11.22 7.96
N GLN A 7 14.65 -12.54 7.75
CA GLN A 7 15.68 -13.49 8.16
C GLN A 7 16.83 -13.56 7.15
N TRP A 8 16.61 -13.08 5.93
CA TRP A 8 17.65 -12.88 4.93
C TRP A 8 17.81 -11.38 4.64
N LEU A 9 19.04 -10.91 4.63
CA LEU A 9 19.41 -9.54 4.31
C LEU A 9 20.59 -9.55 3.33
N PRO A 10 20.71 -8.54 2.45
CA PRO A 10 21.95 -8.32 1.69
C PRO A 10 23.17 -8.24 2.62
N ASN A 11 24.34 -8.62 2.10
CA ASN A 11 25.59 -8.56 2.87
C ASN A 11 25.82 -7.17 3.46
N ASN A 12 26.39 -7.12 4.67
CA ASN A 12 26.72 -5.88 5.40
C ASN A 12 25.51 -4.99 5.73
N THR A 13 24.29 -5.53 5.72
CA THR A 13 23.10 -4.77 6.13
C THR A 13 23.09 -4.48 7.63
N GLN A 14 22.76 -3.24 7.99
CA GLN A 14 22.57 -2.79 9.36
C GLN A 14 21.19 -2.18 9.55
N VAL A 15 20.57 -2.45 10.69
CA VAL A 15 19.39 -1.68 11.13
C VAL A 15 19.90 -0.34 11.66
N ILE A 16 19.46 0.74 11.03
CA ILE A 16 19.87 2.11 11.41
C ILE A 16 18.77 2.88 12.14
N GLU A 17 17.52 2.38 12.10
CA GLU A 17 16.40 3.01 12.80
C GLU A 17 15.28 2.01 13.03
N THR A 18 14.64 2.07 14.19
CA THR A 18 13.32 1.48 14.45
C THR A 18 12.45 2.57 15.05
N ALA A 19 11.34 2.87 14.38
CA ALA A 19 10.41 3.90 14.81
C ALA A 19 8.99 3.35 14.88
N VAL A 20 8.18 3.89 15.80
CA VAL A 20 6.77 3.57 15.93
C VAL A 20 5.96 4.82 15.61
N MET A 21 5.13 4.74 14.58
CA MET A 21 4.10 5.72 14.30
C MET A 21 2.87 5.35 15.14
N GLY A 22 2.37 6.30 15.94
CA GLY A 22 1.21 6.08 16.78
C GLY A 22 -0.06 5.74 16.00
N GLU A 23 -1.05 5.20 16.71
CA GLU A 23 -2.38 4.92 16.16
C GLU A 23 -2.98 6.17 15.51
N ARG A 24 -3.70 5.97 14.40
CA ARG A 24 -4.49 7.01 13.75
C ARG A 24 -5.92 6.54 13.59
N VAL A 25 -6.85 7.36 14.05
CA VAL A 25 -8.28 7.19 13.79
C VAL A 25 -8.74 8.36 12.94
N VAL A 26 -9.27 8.06 11.76
CA VAL A 26 -9.80 9.05 10.83
C VAL A 26 -11.27 8.76 10.63
N ARG A 27 -12.10 9.79 10.80
CA ARG A 27 -13.52 9.76 10.47
C ARG A 27 -13.76 10.72 9.32
N VAL A 28 -14.27 10.19 8.21
CA VAL A 28 -14.55 10.96 7.00
C VAL A 28 -16.03 10.83 6.68
N THR A 29 -16.70 11.95 6.47
CA THR A 29 -18.03 11.95 5.84
C THR A 29 -17.83 12.04 4.34
N ALA A 30 -18.26 11.02 3.61
CA ALA A 30 -18.09 10.97 2.18
C ALA A 30 -18.99 12.03 1.50
N ASN A 31 -18.44 12.66 0.46
CA ASN A 31 -19.13 13.65 -0.34
C ASN A 31 -19.01 13.26 -1.81
N SER A 32 -20.09 12.73 -2.37
CA SER A 32 -20.09 12.19 -3.73
C SER A 32 -19.89 13.29 -4.77
N GLN A 33 -20.43 14.48 -4.52
CA GLN A 33 -20.30 15.61 -5.45
C GLN A 33 -18.85 16.08 -5.55
N ARG A 34 -18.13 16.22 -4.43
CA ARG A 34 -16.72 16.58 -4.41
C ARG A 34 -15.85 15.50 -5.06
N LEU A 35 -16.17 14.23 -4.82
CA LEU A 35 -15.45 13.13 -5.46
C LEU A 35 -15.64 13.16 -6.98
N GLN A 36 -16.88 13.38 -7.45
CA GLN A 36 -17.17 13.53 -8.87
C GLN A 36 -16.41 14.71 -9.48
N GLN A 37 -16.38 15.87 -8.82
CA GLN A 37 -15.63 17.04 -9.28
C GLN A 37 -14.12 16.76 -9.44
N VAL A 38 -13.53 15.98 -8.53
CA VAL A 38 -12.12 15.57 -8.65
C VAL A 38 -11.94 14.63 -9.84
N MET A 39 -12.85 13.67 -10.02
CA MET A 39 -12.81 12.75 -11.16
C MET A 39 -12.93 13.50 -12.49
N ASP A 40 -13.86 14.43 -12.61
CA ASP A 40 -14.08 15.26 -13.80
C ASP A 40 -12.84 16.12 -14.11
N ALA A 41 -12.26 16.76 -13.09
CA ALA A 41 -11.06 17.58 -13.24
C ALA A 41 -9.82 16.79 -13.71
N LEU A 42 -9.77 15.50 -13.40
CA LEU A 42 -8.72 14.58 -13.82
C LEU A 42 -9.07 13.82 -15.10
N GLY A 43 -10.25 14.04 -15.69
CA GLY A 43 -10.73 13.35 -16.89
C GLY A 43 -11.05 11.86 -16.67
N ILE A 44 -11.34 11.47 -15.42
CA ILE A 44 -11.73 10.09 -15.05
C ILE A 44 -13.23 9.93 -15.33
N ASN A 45 -13.56 9.62 -16.58
CA ASN A 45 -14.95 9.52 -17.07
C ASN A 45 -15.43 8.06 -17.23
N ASP A 46 -14.52 7.10 -17.00
CA ASP A 46 -14.76 5.66 -17.15
C ASP A 46 -15.21 4.97 -15.85
N LEU A 47 -15.28 5.71 -14.75
CA LEU A 47 -15.72 5.22 -13.44
C LEU A 47 -16.91 6.03 -12.93
N THR A 48 -17.68 5.43 -12.02
CA THR A 48 -18.84 6.08 -11.41
C THR A 48 -18.72 6.04 -9.89
N VAL A 49 -19.03 7.15 -9.23
CA VAL A 49 -19.11 7.19 -7.76
C VAL A 49 -20.18 6.20 -7.28
N PRO A 50 -19.88 5.31 -6.31
CA PRO A 50 -20.84 4.34 -5.81
C PRO A 50 -22.13 4.99 -5.30
N VAL A 51 -23.27 4.39 -5.65
CA VAL A 51 -24.59 4.86 -5.23
C VAL A 51 -24.70 4.78 -3.70
N GLY A 52 -25.30 5.81 -3.09
CA GLY A 52 -25.53 5.85 -1.64
C GLY A 52 -24.29 6.21 -0.80
N LEU A 53 -23.17 6.57 -1.43
CA LEU A 53 -21.95 7.01 -0.75
C LEU A 53 -22.12 8.35 -0.02
N ASP A 54 -22.92 9.28 -0.56
CA ASP A 54 -23.01 10.64 -0.04
C ASP A 54 -23.52 10.65 1.41
N GLY A 55 -22.86 11.41 2.27
CA GLY A 55 -23.20 11.51 3.70
C GLY A 55 -22.79 10.28 4.53
N GLN A 56 -22.31 9.19 3.92
CA GLN A 56 -21.86 8.03 4.67
C GLN A 56 -20.60 8.35 5.47
N VAL A 57 -20.55 7.82 6.68
CA VAL A 57 -19.39 7.98 7.56
C VAL A 57 -18.48 6.77 7.40
N VAL A 58 -17.27 7.02 6.91
CA VAL A 58 -16.19 6.06 6.84
C VAL A 58 -15.30 6.25 8.07
N ASN A 59 -15.13 5.19 8.86
CA ASN A 59 -14.16 5.18 9.94
C ASN A 59 -12.97 4.30 9.56
N VAL A 60 -11.78 4.89 9.61
CA VAL A 60 -10.52 4.19 9.37
C VAL A 60 -9.71 4.24 10.65
N ARG A 61 -9.44 3.07 11.21
CA ARG A 61 -8.49 2.92 12.32
C ARG A 61 -7.25 2.23 11.81
N VAL A 62 -6.13 2.93 11.88
CA VAL A 62 -4.80 2.43 11.58
C VAL A 62 -4.09 2.21 12.92
N PRO A 63 -3.88 0.96 13.35
CA PRO A 63 -3.09 0.65 14.54
C PRO A 63 -1.66 1.20 14.44
N PRO A 64 -0.89 1.22 15.55
CA PRO A 64 0.50 1.64 15.50
C PRO A 64 1.29 0.90 14.41
N VAL A 65 2.05 1.65 13.62
CA VAL A 65 2.89 1.13 12.53
C VAL A 65 4.33 1.15 12.99
N VAL A 66 5.01 0.00 12.91
CA VAL A 66 6.45 -0.07 13.13
C VAL A 66 7.17 0.07 11.80
N MET A 67 8.16 0.94 11.75
CA MET A 67 9.07 1.12 10.62
C MET A 67 10.49 0.74 11.03
N ILE A 68 11.12 -0.15 10.26
CA ILE A 68 12.52 -0.52 10.42
C ILE A 68 13.28 -0.06 9.17
N ARG A 69 14.33 0.73 9.36
CA ARG A 69 15.19 1.21 8.27
C ARG A 69 16.50 0.45 8.25
N TYR A 70 16.83 -0.06 7.07
CA TYR A 70 18.05 -0.81 6.79
C TYR A 70 18.98 0.01 5.89
N ASP A 71 20.25 0.10 6.28
CA ASP A 71 21.34 0.55 5.40
C ASP A 71 22.11 -0.68 4.93
N HIS A 72 22.29 -0.82 3.62
CA HIS A 72 22.96 -1.97 3.02
C HIS A 72 24.43 -1.71 2.72
N GLN A 73 24.99 -0.56 3.14
CA GLN A 73 26.41 -0.21 3.00
C GLN A 73 26.93 -0.21 1.55
N ASN A 74 26.01 -0.12 0.58
CA ASN A 74 26.28 -0.04 -0.85
C ASN A 74 25.55 1.16 -1.52
N GLY A 75 25.20 2.16 -0.70
CA GLY A 75 24.42 3.32 -1.13
C GLY A 75 22.91 3.05 -1.25
N ARG A 76 22.44 1.82 -0.97
CA ARG A 76 21.03 1.46 -1.02
C ARG A 76 20.42 1.29 0.35
N ARG A 77 19.11 1.53 0.42
CA ARG A 77 18.34 1.45 1.66
C ARG A 77 17.01 0.74 1.47
N SER A 78 16.54 0.11 2.53
CA SER A 78 15.21 -0.47 2.62
C SER A 78 14.47 0.00 3.86
N ARG A 79 13.14 0.01 3.79
CA ARG A 79 12.25 0.26 4.92
C ARG A 79 11.20 -0.83 4.95
N LEU A 80 11.12 -1.55 6.07
CA LEU A 80 10.02 -2.48 6.35
C LEU A 80 9.03 -1.78 7.26
N PHE A 81 7.78 -1.72 6.81
CA PHE A 81 6.63 -1.29 7.60
C PHE A 81 5.83 -2.51 8.00
N GLN A 82 5.35 -2.54 9.23
CA GLN A 82 4.44 -3.57 9.71
C GLN A 82 3.42 -2.97 10.67
N ALA A 83 2.18 -3.41 10.55
CA ALA A 83 1.11 -3.04 11.46
C ALA A 83 0.14 -4.21 11.61
N ARG A 84 -0.65 -4.19 12.68
CA ARG A 84 -1.88 -4.99 12.70
C ARG A 84 -2.80 -4.53 11.58
N THR A 85 -3.62 -5.44 11.09
CA THR A 85 -4.61 -5.16 10.04
C THR A 85 -5.44 -3.92 10.39
N PRO A 86 -5.48 -2.88 9.53
CA PRO A 86 -6.33 -1.72 9.72
C PRO A 86 -7.81 -2.12 9.75
N GLN A 87 -8.62 -1.30 10.40
CA GLN A 87 -10.06 -1.51 10.49
C GLN A 87 -10.77 -0.43 9.69
N LEU A 88 -11.46 -0.86 8.64
CA LEU A 88 -12.35 -0.01 7.85
C LEU A 88 -13.80 -0.34 8.20
N THR A 89 -14.52 0.64 8.73
CA THR A 89 -15.96 0.53 8.93
C THR A 89 -16.67 1.39 7.91
N MET A 90 -17.45 0.74 7.04
CA MET A 90 -18.35 1.35 6.07
C MET A 90 -19.68 0.60 6.06
N PRO A 91 -20.79 1.23 5.62
CA PRO A 91 -22.02 0.52 5.35
C PRO A 91 -21.80 -0.57 4.30
N ASN A 92 -22.36 -1.77 4.53
CA ASN A 92 -22.19 -2.94 3.65
C ASN A 92 -22.71 -2.72 2.21
N SER A 93 -23.51 -1.68 1.97
CA SER A 93 -24.07 -1.35 0.66
C SER A 93 -23.08 -0.62 -0.27
N ILE A 94 -21.90 -0.23 0.23
CA ILE A 94 -20.91 0.53 -0.54
C ILE A 94 -19.88 -0.42 -1.15
N ASP A 95 -19.69 -0.32 -2.47
CA ASP A 95 -18.62 -1.03 -3.17
C ASP A 95 -17.25 -0.41 -2.85
N VAL A 96 -16.58 -0.99 -1.86
CA VAL A 96 -15.27 -0.55 -1.38
C VAL A 96 -14.18 -0.77 -2.44
N GLN A 97 -14.34 -1.79 -3.28
CA GLN A 97 -13.39 -2.07 -4.34
C GLN A 97 -13.45 -0.98 -5.41
N ALA A 98 -14.65 -0.55 -5.81
CA ALA A 98 -14.85 0.58 -6.72
C ALA A 98 -14.25 1.88 -6.16
N LEU A 99 -14.41 2.14 -4.86
CA LEU A 99 -13.75 3.28 -4.19
C LEU A 99 -12.22 3.18 -4.23
N GLY A 100 -11.69 1.97 -4.08
CA GLY A 100 -10.26 1.69 -4.23
C GLY A 100 -9.75 2.03 -5.62
N GLU A 101 -10.46 1.58 -6.67
CA GLU A 101 -10.13 1.88 -8.06
C GLU A 101 -10.16 3.39 -8.34
N ILE A 102 -11.20 4.10 -7.90
CA ILE A 102 -11.29 5.56 -8.02
C ILE A 102 -10.09 6.24 -7.34
N GLY A 103 -9.76 5.84 -6.10
CA GLY A 103 -8.63 6.39 -5.37
C GLY A 103 -7.31 6.21 -6.11
N LEU A 104 -7.08 5.03 -6.69
CA LEU A 104 -5.89 4.74 -7.49
C LEU A 104 -5.80 5.59 -8.76
N ARG A 105 -6.92 5.80 -9.45
CA ARG A 105 -7.00 6.66 -10.64
C ARG A 105 -6.68 8.11 -10.30
N ILE A 106 -7.20 8.60 -9.15
CA ILE A 106 -6.86 9.93 -8.62
C ILE A 106 -5.37 10.05 -8.31
N LEU A 107 -4.73 8.97 -7.84
CA LEU A 107 -3.27 8.91 -7.61
C LEU A 107 -2.45 8.77 -8.91
N GLY A 108 -3.11 8.75 -10.08
CA GLY A 108 -2.47 8.76 -11.39
C GLY A 108 -2.23 7.38 -12.00
N LEU A 109 -2.84 6.31 -11.47
CA LEU A 109 -2.69 4.98 -12.07
C LEU A 109 -3.46 4.89 -13.41
N PRO A 110 -2.86 4.27 -14.44
CA PRO A 110 -3.56 3.94 -15.68
C PRO A 110 -4.79 3.06 -15.43
N PRO A 111 -5.84 3.11 -16.30
CA PRO A 111 -7.11 2.45 -16.03
C PRO A 111 -6.97 0.94 -15.79
N ALA A 112 -6.24 0.26 -16.67
CA ALA A 112 -6.03 -1.19 -16.58
C ALA A 112 -5.29 -1.59 -15.30
N GLU A 113 -4.28 -0.82 -14.91
CA GLU A 113 -3.47 -1.06 -13.71
C GLU A 113 -4.26 -0.80 -12.43
N ALA A 114 -5.02 0.29 -12.38
CA ALA A 114 -5.88 0.61 -11.25
C ALA A 114 -6.93 -0.48 -11.02
N LYS A 115 -7.57 -0.95 -12.09
CA LYS A 115 -8.56 -2.03 -12.04
C LYS A 115 -7.96 -3.34 -11.55
N GLN A 116 -6.82 -3.73 -12.12
CA GLN A 116 -6.13 -4.96 -11.72
C GLN A 116 -5.72 -4.91 -10.24
N PHE A 117 -5.15 -3.78 -9.81
CA PHE A 117 -4.74 -3.61 -8.41
C PHE A 117 -5.95 -3.63 -7.47
N ALA A 118 -7.04 -2.96 -7.84
CA ALA A 118 -8.27 -2.94 -7.06
C ALA A 118 -8.85 -4.35 -6.87
N GLN A 119 -8.73 -5.23 -7.86
CA GLN A 119 -9.17 -6.62 -7.78
C GLN A 119 -8.21 -7.54 -7.00
N ALA A 120 -6.94 -7.18 -6.92
CA ALA A 120 -5.91 -8.02 -6.31
C ALA A 120 -5.86 -7.91 -4.79
N ILE A 121 -6.41 -6.84 -4.21
CA ILE A 121 -6.27 -6.50 -2.80
C ILE A 121 -7.61 -6.49 -2.08
N ASP A 122 -7.62 -7.04 -0.85
CA ASP A 122 -8.74 -6.84 0.07
C ASP A 122 -8.67 -5.44 0.69
N TRP A 123 -9.52 -4.55 0.19
CA TRP A 123 -9.59 -3.15 0.62
C TRP A 123 -10.10 -2.95 2.03
N HIS A 124 -10.82 -3.91 2.62
CA HIS A 124 -11.24 -3.80 4.02
C HIS A 124 -10.06 -3.91 4.98
N THR A 125 -9.00 -4.59 4.55
CA THR A 125 -7.87 -4.98 5.39
C THR A 125 -6.53 -4.38 4.95
N THR A 126 -6.47 -3.67 3.80
CA THR A 126 -5.18 -3.27 3.19
C THR A 126 -5.08 -1.78 2.85
N LEU A 127 -5.97 -0.92 3.37
CA LEU A 127 -6.03 0.53 3.08
C LEU A 127 -4.76 1.36 3.35
N VAL A 128 -3.68 0.77 3.88
CA VAL A 128 -2.39 1.41 4.13
C VAL A 128 -1.35 0.92 3.11
N VAL A 129 -1.67 1.01 1.82
CA VAL A 129 -0.65 0.86 0.77
C VAL A 129 -0.12 2.27 0.47
N PRO A 130 1.17 2.55 0.69
CA PRO A 130 1.80 3.71 0.07
C PRO A 130 1.92 3.37 -1.42
N VAL A 131 0.86 3.57 -2.19
CA VAL A 131 0.94 3.53 -3.66
C VAL A 131 1.71 4.78 -4.07
N PRO A 132 2.94 4.63 -4.59
CA PRO A 132 3.71 5.78 -5.03
C PRO A 132 3.03 6.41 -6.24
N PRO A 133 2.86 7.74 -6.29
CA PRO A 133 2.39 8.40 -7.51
C PRO A 133 3.39 8.10 -8.64
N ASN A 134 2.88 7.86 -9.84
CA ASN A 134 3.67 7.43 -11.02
C ASN A 134 4.32 6.04 -10.89
N ALA A 135 3.59 5.08 -10.30
CA ALA A 135 3.96 3.68 -10.46
C ALA A 135 4.07 3.30 -11.94
N SER A 136 5.11 2.54 -12.29
CA SER A 136 5.40 2.11 -13.65
C SER A 136 5.02 0.66 -13.92
N SER A 137 4.80 -0.13 -12.87
CA SER A 137 4.27 -1.49 -12.99
C SER A 137 3.65 -1.99 -11.70
N PHE A 138 2.70 -2.91 -11.86
CA PHE A 138 2.04 -3.68 -10.82
C PHE A 138 2.10 -5.16 -11.17
N ARG A 139 2.63 -5.97 -10.26
CA ARG A 139 2.72 -7.42 -10.47
C ARG A 139 2.32 -8.14 -9.20
N GLU A 140 1.45 -9.13 -9.35
CA GLU A 140 1.18 -10.07 -8.26
C GLU A 140 2.41 -10.92 -7.99
N VAL A 141 2.68 -11.15 -6.70
CA VAL A 141 3.82 -11.94 -6.23
C VAL A 141 3.38 -12.81 -5.06
N ASP A 142 4.05 -13.95 -4.87
CA ASP A 142 3.89 -14.78 -3.67
C ASP A 142 4.98 -14.44 -2.65
N ILE A 143 4.56 -14.15 -1.42
CA ILE A 143 5.43 -13.87 -0.27
C ILE A 143 5.20 -14.95 0.78
N GLY A 144 5.86 -16.09 0.61
CA GLY A 144 5.78 -17.20 1.56
C GLY A 144 4.37 -17.78 1.69
N GLY A 145 3.65 -17.91 0.56
CA GLY A 145 2.26 -18.38 0.53
C GLY A 145 1.21 -17.28 0.68
N HIS A 146 1.63 -16.04 0.92
CA HIS A 146 0.73 -14.88 0.97
C HIS A 146 0.78 -14.11 -0.35
N ARG A 147 -0.38 -13.86 -0.95
CA ARG A 147 -0.50 -13.01 -2.13
C ARG A 147 -0.08 -11.58 -1.78
N GLY A 148 0.82 -11.02 -2.55
CA GLY A 148 1.28 -9.64 -2.45
C GLY A 148 1.29 -8.96 -3.81
N VAL A 149 1.56 -7.66 -3.78
CA VAL A 149 1.73 -6.84 -4.97
C VAL A 149 3.10 -6.17 -4.94
N LEU A 150 3.90 -6.42 -5.97
CA LEU A 150 5.12 -5.70 -6.28
C LEU A 150 4.76 -4.49 -7.15
N ILE A 151 5.08 -3.31 -6.65
CA ILE A 151 4.93 -2.03 -7.30
C ILE A 151 6.33 -1.52 -7.62
N GLN A 152 6.60 -1.20 -8.87
CA GLN A 152 7.85 -0.54 -9.25
C GLN A 152 7.52 0.89 -9.67
N HIS A 153 8.38 1.83 -9.27
CA HIS A 153 8.29 3.20 -9.72
C HIS A 153 9.69 3.79 -9.90
N GLN A 154 9.81 4.69 -10.88
CA GLN A 154 11.05 5.38 -11.20
C GLN A 154 10.80 6.89 -11.09
N PRO A 155 11.06 7.52 -9.94
CA PRO A 155 11.01 8.97 -9.86
C PRO A 155 12.08 9.57 -10.78
N ARG A 156 11.79 10.72 -11.39
CA ARG A 156 12.78 11.46 -12.19
C ARG A 156 14.00 11.78 -11.31
N ASN A 157 15.21 11.49 -11.80
CA ASN A 157 16.49 11.72 -11.12
C ASN A 157 16.69 10.96 -9.79
N GLN A 158 15.98 9.86 -9.55
CA GLN A 158 16.17 9.02 -8.37
C GLN A 158 16.36 7.55 -8.76
N SER A 159 16.82 6.72 -7.82
CA SER A 159 16.96 5.28 -8.04
C SER A 159 15.59 4.60 -8.21
N PRO A 160 15.51 3.55 -9.04
CA PRO A 160 14.33 2.69 -9.10
C PRO A 160 13.95 2.21 -7.70
N THR A 161 12.68 2.37 -7.36
CA THR A 161 12.16 1.96 -6.07
C THR A 161 11.13 0.86 -6.26
N SER A 162 11.33 -0.25 -5.55
CA SER A 162 10.39 -1.36 -5.46
C SER A 162 9.66 -1.29 -4.12
N THR A 163 8.35 -1.41 -4.17
CA THR A 163 7.49 -1.55 -3.00
C THR A 163 6.78 -2.89 -3.10
N ILE A 164 6.97 -3.78 -2.15
CA ILE A 164 6.13 -4.99 -2.02
C ILE A 164 5.17 -4.76 -0.88
N VAL A 165 3.87 -4.96 -1.12
CA VAL A 165 2.84 -4.96 -0.08
C VAL A 165 2.19 -6.32 -0.03
N TRP A 166 2.05 -6.86 1.17
CA TRP A 166 1.39 -8.14 1.40
C TRP A 166 0.74 -8.15 2.78
N SER A 167 -0.19 -9.07 2.99
CA SER A 167 -0.88 -9.25 4.25
C SER A 167 -0.88 -10.70 4.68
N THR A 168 -0.88 -10.90 5.98
CA THR A 168 -1.29 -12.13 6.64
C THR A 168 -2.64 -11.87 7.32
N PRO A 169 -3.31 -12.89 7.87
CA PRO A 169 -4.58 -12.67 8.58
C PRO A 169 -4.48 -11.63 9.73
N GLU A 170 -3.31 -11.46 10.33
CA GLU A 170 -3.13 -10.59 11.50
C GLU A 170 -2.43 -9.25 11.20
N ARG A 171 -1.69 -9.17 10.08
CA ARG A 171 -0.75 -8.07 9.83
C ARG A 171 -0.71 -7.68 8.37
N VAL A 172 -0.45 -6.40 8.17
CA VAL A 172 -0.08 -5.83 6.86
C VAL A 172 1.39 -5.44 6.89
N PHE A 173 2.05 -5.65 5.76
CA PHE A 173 3.47 -5.34 5.57
C PHE A 173 3.67 -4.53 4.31
N ALA A 174 4.66 -3.64 4.35
CA ALA A 174 5.20 -3.02 3.16
C ALA A 174 6.73 -2.98 3.22
N LEU A 175 7.40 -3.47 2.18
CA LEU A 175 8.84 -3.35 2.02
C LEU A 175 9.12 -2.36 0.88
N VAL A 176 9.66 -1.19 1.23
CA VAL A 176 10.09 -0.17 0.27
C VAL A 176 11.60 -0.21 0.16
N SER A 177 12.13 -0.41 -1.05
CA SER A 177 13.56 -0.62 -1.24
C SER A 177 14.06 -0.09 -2.58
N ILE A 178 15.31 0.39 -2.60
CA ILE A 178 16.06 0.69 -3.83
C ILE A 178 17.06 -0.43 -4.20
N GLN A 179 16.89 -1.63 -3.63
CA GLN A 179 17.61 -2.83 -4.05
C GLN A 179 17.10 -3.41 -5.37
N HIS A 180 17.84 -4.38 -5.91
CA HIS A 180 17.35 -5.14 -7.05
C HIS A 180 16.14 -5.98 -6.65
N VAL A 181 15.16 -6.11 -7.55
CA VAL A 181 13.90 -6.83 -7.28
C VAL A 181 14.13 -8.23 -6.68
N ALA A 182 15.14 -8.96 -7.12
CA ALA A 182 15.48 -10.27 -6.56
C ALA A 182 15.81 -10.22 -5.05
N GLU A 183 16.57 -9.21 -4.63
CA GLU A 183 16.93 -9.01 -3.21
C GLU A 183 15.72 -8.51 -2.41
N VAL A 184 14.88 -7.64 -2.99
CA VAL A 184 13.64 -7.18 -2.35
C VAL A 184 12.68 -8.34 -2.12
N MET A 185 12.53 -9.23 -3.10
CA MET A 185 11.75 -10.47 -2.98
C MET A 185 12.33 -11.39 -1.90
N ALA A 186 13.64 -11.64 -1.91
CA ALA A 186 14.28 -12.49 -0.91
C ALA A 186 14.13 -11.94 0.52
N MET A 187 14.26 -10.62 0.70
CA MET A 187 13.99 -9.96 1.98
C MET A 187 12.53 -10.16 2.40
N ALA A 188 11.57 -9.83 1.54
CA ALA A 188 10.13 -9.93 1.86
C ALA A 188 9.70 -11.37 2.21
N THR A 189 10.10 -12.35 1.41
CA THR A 189 9.78 -13.77 1.63
C THR A 189 10.41 -14.33 2.91
N SER A 190 11.47 -13.69 3.42
CA SER A 190 12.14 -14.09 4.65
C SER A 190 11.58 -13.45 5.92
N VAL A 191 10.57 -12.58 5.84
CA VAL A 191 9.97 -11.92 7.02
C VAL A 191 9.26 -12.95 7.89
N ARG A 192 9.60 -12.99 9.18
CA ARG A 192 8.96 -13.82 10.21
C ARG A 192 8.80 -13.04 11.50
#